data_AF-A0A5B1B1S9-F1
#
_entry.id   AF-A0A5B1B1S9-F1
#
_cell.length_a   1.000
_cell.length_b   1.000
_cell.length_c   1.000
_cell.angle_alpha   90.00
_cell.angle_beta   90.00
_cell.angle_gamma   90.00
#
_symmetry.space_group_name_H-M   'P 1'
#
loop_
_entity.id
_entity.type
_entity.pdbx_description
1 polymer ?
#
loop_
_entity_poly.entity_id
_entity_poly.type
_entity_poly.pdbx_seq_one_letter_code
_entity_poly.pdbx_strand_id
1 'polypeptide(L)'
;MSLKKNKYVYIKKYAFRNRDKNIGNLDDFRNDIITLLGDDIFEYETLDEIIYNSLRIIYPINKNLRNDESSVLSKSYQVLEHFGLNRTLKANLYRIGDNGEHIPIDKKEPNLTPKDKYLNEIIRLKDLPKTHFDYLKEESEYHLLEITKLVTKYSNTTFISKNYLKEERPPSNQKERMLLDYYKRCIAEQQDILAYIYGNKIRDRAISKATKMPFNLSAWNLGGIFDFPYYSSRVYSEGYFNHESIEKVYHRLVDTTVYEEDKNYRNLYFNNKRLFYSKLFKEYPTKQYFKDIGYYIEVLPITQQRKRVINELEFLFKKQKWISFYGITLTQIEGLFADMSTIMGAKVKRRIYDKINAVRESDILNYLDYYQYHIPQMRNKFMHGELNGLESDKLNSYDLLTDIRFLLKFFYELDNPLVQLKKILAKQSYIFPTFNEIVSFFKILDDNNSSLKEYVKNNLSEIRHFLHLNLVANKNIDVLVINLEEDINNNISRVTEFLNRIFSKNDIDLDTYNPKTIKSFFENAENNILLKSEIFLIGNEIETISECALFMKKYKKWLTGLEQDIAWILEDMSKNYSSNLNKLSVLLQFKE
;
A
#
# COMPACT_ATOMS: atom_id res chain seq x y z
N MET A 1 7.37 -32.30 -38.61
CA MET A 1 6.84 -33.34 -37.71
C MET A 1 8.00 -34.03 -37.02
N SER A 2 8.28 -33.63 -35.78
CA SER A 2 9.26 -34.28 -34.89
C SER A 2 8.52 -34.61 -33.60
N LEU A 3 8.38 -35.89 -33.30
CA LEU A 3 7.73 -36.41 -32.10
C LEU A 3 8.55 -35.97 -30.88
N LYS A 4 8.11 -34.91 -30.19
CA LYS A 4 8.57 -34.59 -28.84
C LYS A 4 8.20 -35.78 -27.94
N LYS A 5 9.21 -36.50 -27.45
CA LYS A 5 9.06 -37.52 -26.41
C LYS A 5 8.49 -36.85 -25.16
N ASN A 6 7.22 -37.12 -24.85
CA ASN A 6 6.60 -36.73 -23.59
C ASN A 6 7.39 -37.35 -22.42
N LYS A 7 8.01 -36.47 -21.64
CA LYS A 7 8.74 -36.81 -20.43
C LYS A 7 7.68 -37.01 -19.34
N TYR A 8 7.24 -38.25 -19.13
CA TYR A 8 6.28 -38.59 -18.07
C TYR A 8 6.91 -38.27 -16.71
N VAL A 9 6.51 -37.16 -16.10
CA VAL A 9 6.93 -36.78 -14.74
C VAL A 9 6.08 -37.56 -13.76
N TYR A 10 6.72 -38.49 -13.05
CA TYR A 10 6.10 -39.32 -12.02
C TYR A 10 5.96 -38.51 -10.73
N ILE A 11 4.74 -38.38 -10.20
CA ILE A 11 4.57 -37.86 -8.84
C ILE A 11 4.98 -38.94 -7.84
N LYS A 12 6.29 -39.08 -7.58
CA LYS A 12 6.83 -40.11 -6.66
C LYS A 12 6.31 -39.98 -5.23
N LYS A 13 5.76 -38.81 -4.89
CA LYS A 13 5.29 -38.43 -3.55
C LYS A 13 3.80 -38.72 -3.28
N TYR A 14 3.01 -39.13 -4.28
CA TYR A 14 1.55 -39.25 -4.16
C TYR A 14 1.06 -40.65 -4.56
N ALA A 15 1.38 -41.64 -3.74
CA ALA A 15 0.54 -42.83 -3.70
C ALA A 15 -0.72 -42.47 -2.90
N PHE A 16 -1.91 -42.73 -3.45
CA PHE A 16 -3.24 -42.62 -2.81
C PHE A 16 -3.40 -43.30 -1.42
N ARG A 17 -2.31 -43.88 -0.87
CA ARG A 17 -2.26 -44.55 0.44
C ARG A 17 -1.73 -43.67 1.58
N ASN A 18 -1.09 -42.52 1.33
CA ASN A 18 -0.24 -41.85 2.33
C ASN A 18 -0.64 -40.40 2.74
N ARG A 19 -1.87 -39.94 2.52
CA ARG A 19 -2.33 -38.59 2.96
C ARG A 19 -3.55 -38.67 3.88
N ASP A 20 -3.53 -37.90 4.98
CA ASP A 20 -4.67 -37.70 5.89
C ASP A 20 -5.79 -36.90 5.23
N LYS A 21 -7.05 -37.23 5.55
CA LYS A 21 -8.27 -36.72 4.90
C LYS A 21 -8.63 -35.25 5.22
N ASN A 22 -7.67 -34.44 5.66
CA ASN A 22 -7.91 -33.08 6.14
C ASN A 22 -7.95 -32.04 4.99
N ILE A 23 -8.70 -30.96 5.18
CA ILE A 23 -8.97 -29.91 4.16
C ILE A 23 -7.69 -29.23 3.65
N GLY A 24 -6.70 -28.94 4.51
CA GLY A 24 -5.43 -28.34 4.08
C GLY A 24 -4.64 -29.20 3.08
N ASN A 25 -4.91 -30.51 3.04
CA ASN A 25 -4.26 -31.45 2.14
C ASN A 25 -4.80 -31.41 0.70
N LEU A 26 -6.01 -30.87 0.52
CA LEU A 26 -6.69 -30.76 -0.77
C LEU A 26 -6.12 -29.61 -1.62
N ASP A 27 -5.81 -28.47 -0.99
CA ASP A 27 -5.23 -27.32 -1.70
C ASP A 27 -3.82 -27.63 -2.20
N ASP A 28 -3.00 -28.29 -1.38
CA ASP A 28 -1.69 -28.83 -1.79
C ASP A 28 -1.82 -29.80 -2.97
N PHE A 29 -2.80 -30.71 -2.91
CA PHE A 29 -3.04 -31.68 -3.97
C PHE A 29 -3.44 -31.01 -5.29
N ARG A 30 -4.33 -30.01 -5.23
CA ARG A 30 -4.72 -29.19 -6.38
C ARG A 30 -3.52 -28.44 -6.96
N ASN A 31 -2.73 -27.77 -6.12
CA ASN A 31 -1.58 -26.99 -6.58
C ASN A 31 -0.54 -27.87 -7.26
N ASP A 32 -0.33 -29.09 -6.76
CA ASP A 32 0.55 -30.06 -7.39
C ASP A 32 0.02 -30.53 -8.76
N ILE A 33 -1.28 -30.79 -8.88
CA ILE A 33 -1.91 -31.08 -10.18
C ILE A 33 -1.64 -29.96 -11.17
N ILE A 34 -1.92 -28.71 -10.79
CA ILE A 34 -1.72 -27.53 -11.65
C ILE A 34 -0.24 -27.39 -12.05
N THR A 35 0.67 -27.53 -11.07
CA THR A 35 2.12 -27.46 -11.31
C THR A 35 2.59 -28.52 -12.30
N LEU A 36 2.03 -29.72 -12.25
CA LEU A 36 2.41 -30.84 -13.11
C LEU A 36 1.77 -30.81 -14.49
N LEU A 37 0.56 -30.25 -14.61
CA LEU A 37 0.00 -29.90 -15.91
C LEU A 37 0.88 -28.85 -16.60
N GLY A 38 1.48 -27.95 -15.84
CA GLY A 38 2.44 -26.97 -16.34
C GLY A 38 1.82 -26.09 -17.44
N ASP A 39 2.58 -25.82 -18.50
CA ASP A 39 2.13 -24.98 -19.61
C ASP A 39 1.01 -25.62 -20.45
N ASP A 40 0.87 -26.95 -20.43
CA ASP A 40 -0.16 -27.65 -21.21
C ASP A 40 -1.58 -27.21 -20.82
N ILE A 41 -1.77 -26.72 -19.58
CA ILE A 41 -3.07 -26.23 -19.09
C ILE A 41 -3.63 -25.06 -19.91
N PHE A 42 -2.76 -24.31 -20.59
CA PHE A 42 -3.12 -23.19 -21.46
C PHE A 42 -3.33 -23.61 -22.91
N GLU A 43 -3.06 -24.86 -23.28
CA GLU A 43 -3.28 -25.37 -24.64
C GLU A 43 -4.68 -25.97 -24.79
N TYR A 44 -5.25 -26.51 -23.70
CA TYR A 44 -6.54 -27.19 -23.68
C TYR A 44 -7.71 -26.30 -24.11
N GLU A 45 -8.61 -26.88 -24.89
CA GLU A 45 -9.77 -26.19 -25.49
C GLU A 45 -11.06 -26.37 -24.68
N THR A 46 -11.09 -27.37 -23.77
CA THR A 46 -12.26 -27.66 -22.94
C THR A 46 -11.89 -28.00 -21.50
N LEU A 47 -12.81 -27.74 -20.56
CA LEU A 47 -12.63 -28.15 -19.15
C LEU A 47 -12.54 -29.68 -19.03
N ASP A 48 -13.15 -30.40 -19.97
CA ASP A 48 -13.10 -31.86 -20.06
C ASP A 48 -11.68 -32.39 -20.33
N GLU A 49 -10.94 -31.71 -21.22
CA GLU A 49 -9.53 -32.02 -21.46
C GLU A 49 -8.67 -31.79 -20.22
N ILE A 50 -8.95 -30.73 -19.45
CA ILE A 50 -8.26 -30.49 -18.16
C ILE A 50 -8.57 -31.61 -17.17
N ILE A 51 -9.83 -32.03 -17.06
CA ILE A 51 -10.22 -33.13 -16.18
C ILE A 51 -9.48 -34.41 -16.59
N TYR A 52 -9.51 -34.79 -17.86
CA TYR A 52 -8.83 -35.99 -18.34
C TYR A 52 -7.32 -35.95 -18.09
N ASN A 53 -6.65 -34.84 -18.45
CA ASN A 53 -5.20 -34.72 -18.30
C ASN A 53 -4.78 -34.62 -16.83
N SER A 54 -5.59 -34.01 -15.95
CA SER A 54 -5.33 -34.01 -14.51
C SER A 54 -5.46 -35.41 -13.91
N LEU A 55 -6.43 -36.22 -14.34
CA LEU A 55 -6.54 -37.62 -13.90
C LEU A 55 -5.37 -38.48 -14.40
N ARG A 56 -4.83 -38.17 -15.58
CA ARG A 56 -3.70 -38.89 -16.20
C ARG A 56 -2.39 -38.77 -15.42
N ILE A 57 -2.21 -37.68 -14.67
CA ILE A 57 -0.99 -37.45 -13.86
C ILE A 57 -1.10 -38.02 -12.45
N ILE A 58 -2.28 -38.47 -12.02
CA ILE A 58 -2.53 -38.99 -10.67
C ILE A 58 -2.31 -40.52 -10.64
N TYR A 59 -1.44 -41.01 -9.75
CA TYR A 59 -1.26 -42.46 -9.54
C TYR A 59 -2.06 -42.97 -8.32
N PRO A 60 -2.76 -44.12 -8.39
CA PRO A 60 -2.88 -45.06 -9.51
C PRO A 60 -4.08 -44.76 -10.44
N ILE A 61 -4.71 -43.59 -10.30
CA ILE A 61 -5.91 -43.19 -11.08
C ILE A 61 -5.66 -43.34 -12.58
N ASN A 62 -4.48 -42.96 -13.04
CA ASN A 62 -4.03 -43.09 -14.42
C ASN A 62 -3.97 -44.53 -14.96
N LYS A 63 -3.89 -45.55 -14.10
CA LYS A 63 -3.92 -46.95 -14.55
C LYS A 63 -5.28 -47.26 -15.15
N ASN A 64 -5.28 -47.69 -16.41
CA ASN A 64 -6.48 -48.02 -17.19
C ASN A 64 -7.42 -46.81 -17.42
N LEU A 65 -6.93 -45.57 -17.25
CA LEU A 65 -7.69 -44.38 -17.68
C LEU A 65 -7.74 -44.35 -19.21
N ARG A 66 -8.96 -44.40 -19.75
CA ARG A 66 -9.28 -44.17 -21.17
C ARG A 66 -9.91 -42.80 -21.35
N ASN A 67 -9.74 -42.20 -22.53
CA ASN A 67 -10.35 -40.93 -22.90
C ASN A 67 -11.80 -41.13 -23.40
N ASP A 68 -12.64 -41.68 -22.52
CA ASP A 68 -14.07 -41.84 -22.74
C ASP A 68 -14.83 -41.44 -21.48
N GLU A 69 -16.09 -41.03 -21.64
CA GLU A 69 -16.89 -40.45 -20.58
C GLU A 69 -17.06 -41.39 -19.37
N SER A 70 -17.28 -42.69 -19.62
CA SER A 70 -17.49 -43.69 -18.57
C SER A 70 -16.23 -43.88 -17.71
N SER A 71 -15.07 -43.92 -18.35
CA SER A 71 -13.77 -44.02 -17.70
C SER A 71 -13.47 -42.76 -16.89
N VAL A 72 -13.67 -41.56 -17.45
CA VAL A 72 -13.44 -40.28 -16.76
C VAL A 72 -14.37 -40.13 -15.54
N LEU A 73 -15.65 -40.49 -15.67
CA LEU A 73 -16.61 -40.46 -14.55
C LEU A 73 -16.17 -41.39 -13.42
N SER A 74 -15.82 -42.64 -13.73
CA SER A 74 -15.37 -43.64 -12.76
C SER A 74 -14.09 -43.21 -12.05
N LYS A 75 -13.13 -42.63 -12.77
CA LYS A 75 -11.87 -42.15 -12.20
C LYS A 75 -12.03 -40.89 -11.37
N SER A 76 -12.89 -39.96 -11.79
CA SER A 76 -13.27 -38.78 -11.00
C SER A 76 -13.92 -39.20 -9.68
N TYR A 77 -14.80 -40.20 -9.71
CA TYR A 77 -15.44 -40.77 -8.52
C TYR A 77 -14.41 -41.30 -7.51
N GLN A 78 -13.39 -42.04 -7.97
CA GLN A 78 -12.34 -42.58 -7.08
C GLN A 78 -11.54 -41.48 -6.37
N VAL A 79 -11.26 -40.36 -7.05
CA VAL A 79 -10.59 -39.22 -6.41
C VAL A 79 -11.49 -38.55 -5.36
N LEU A 80 -12.76 -38.31 -5.70
CA LEU A 80 -13.72 -37.71 -4.78
C LEU A 80 -13.97 -38.58 -3.54
N GLU A 81 -14.02 -39.91 -3.70
CA GLU A 81 -14.19 -40.86 -2.61
C GLU A 81 -13.00 -40.81 -1.63
N HIS A 82 -11.77 -40.69 -2.15
CA HIS A 82 -10.56 -40.57 -1.32
C HIS A 82 -10.60 -39.37 -0.38
N PHE A 83 -11.05 -38.21 -0.87
CA PHE A 83 -11.21 -37.00 -0.07
C PHE A 83 -12.56 -36.92 0.68
N GLY A 84 -13.42 -37.93 0.58
CA GLY A 84 -14.74 -37.95 1.23
C GLY A 84 -15.76 -36.98 0.65
N LEU A 85 -15.47 -36.34 -0.49
CA LEU A 85 -16.30 -35.33 -1.15
C LEU A 85 -17.46 -35.92 -1.97
N ASN A 86 -17.55 -37.25 -2.01
CA ASN A 86 -18.61 -37.96 -2.71
C ASN A 86 -19.74 -38.43 -1.78
N ARG A 87 -19.64 -38.15 -0.48
CA ARG A 87 -20.71 -38.44 0.47
C ARG A 87 -21.76 -37.34 0.33
N THR A 88 -22.98 -37.71 -0.03
CA THR A 88 -24.14 -36.83 0.15
C THR A 88 -24.31 -36.58 1.65
N LEU A 89 -23.80 -35.44 2.14
CA LEU A 89 -24.17 -34.95 3.45
C LEU A 89 -25.66 -34.62 3.38
N LYS A 90 -26.51 -35.46 3.97
CA LYS A 90 -27.89 -35.11 4.28
C LYS A 90 -27.88 -34.07 5.41
N ALA A 91 -27.41 -32.86 5.11
CA ALA A 91 -27.57 -31.73 6.00
C ALA A 91 -29.01 -31.23 5.84
N ASN A 92 -29.90 -31.61 6.76
CA ASN A 92 -31.22 -31.02 6.83
C ASN A 92 -31.07 -29.58 7.31
N LEU A 93 -31.07 -28.63 6.38
CA LEU A 93 -31.08 -27.20 6.71
C LEU A 93 -32.51 -26.81 7.05
N TYR A 94 -32.69 -26.14 8.20
CA TYR A 94 -33.98 -25.59 8.62
C TYR A 94 -33.87 -24.07 8.71
N ARG A 95 -34.90 -23.37 8.25
CA ARG A 95 -35.15 -21.96 8.60
C ARG A 95 -36.12 -21.94 9.76
N ILE A 96 -35.87 -21.09 10.76
CA ILE A 96 -36.82 -20.86 11.85
C ILE A 96 -37.87 -19.86 11.37
N GLY A 97 -39.15 -20.25 11.41
CA GLY A 97 -40.30 -19.39 11.10
C GLY A 97 -40.63 -18.43 12.25
N ASP A 98 -41.50 -17.46 11.99
CA ASP A 98 -41.84 -16.38 12.94
C ASP A 98 -42.53 -16.90 14.22
N ASN A 99 -43.04 -18.12 14.20
CA ASN A 99 -43.64 -18.87 15.30
C ASN A 99 -42.68 -19.92 15.94
N GLY A 100 -41.41 -19.92 15.55
CA GLY A 100 -40.39 -20.86 16.04
C GLY A 100 -40.35 -22.22 15.34
N GLU A 101 -41.15 -22.43 14.29
CA GLU A 101 -41.18 -23.72 13.58
C GLU A 101 -39.93 -23.92 12.68
N HIS A 102 -39.44 -25.16 12.61
CA HIS A 102 -38.32 -25.53 11.75
C HIS A 102 -38.82 -25.85 10.34
N ILE A 103 -38.75 -24.89 9.42
CA ILE A 103 -39.14 -25.06 8.02
C ILE A 103 -37.94 -25.65 7.25
N PRO A 104 -38.03 -26.88 6.72
CA PRO A 104 -36.94 -27.46 5.93
C PRO A 104 -36.67 -26.61 4.69
N ILE A 105 -35.42 -26.20 4.52
CA ILE A 105 -34.94 -25.56 3.30
C ILE A 105 -34.53 -26.69 2.35
N ASP A 106 -35.41 -27.05 1.41
CA ASP A 106 -35.09 -27.96 0.31
C ASP A 106 -34.09 -27.28 -0.66
N LYS A 107 -32.83 -27.12 -0.25
CA LYS A 107 -31.74 -26.97 -1.21
C LYS A 107 -31.47 -28.35 -1.77
N LYS A 108 -32.17 -28.71 -2.85
CA LYS A 108 -31.65 -29.72 -3.77
C LYS A 108 -30.32 -29.19 -4.27
N GLU A 109 -29.21 -29.65 -3.70
CA GLU A 109 -27.92 -29.51 -4.37
C GLU A 109 -28.11 -30.09 -5.78
N PRO A 110 -27.71 -29.38 -6.85
CA PRO A 110 -27.77 -29.96 -8.18
C PRO A 110 -27.04 -31.30 -8.13
N ASN A 111 -27.66 -32.36 -8.68
CA ASN A 111 -27.01 -33.66 -8.84
C ASN A 111 -25.89 -33.53 -9.87
N LEU A 112 -24.77 -32.93 -9.45
CA LEU A 112 -23.55 -32.80 -10.24
C LEU A 112 -22.97 -34.19 -10.48
N THR A 113 -22.55 -34.46 -11.71
CA THR A 113 -21.88 -35.72 -12.02
C THR A 113 -20.55 -35.80 -11.24
N PRO A 114 -19.98 -37.00 -11.01
CA PRO A 114 -18.65 -37.12 -10.41
C PRO A 114 -17.57 -36.30 -11.13
N LYS A 115 -17.69 -36.14 -12.45
CA LYS A 115 -16.82 -35.30 -13.26
C LYS A 115 -16.97 -33.81 -12.92
N ASP A 116 -18.21 -33.32 -12.83
CA ASP A 116 -18.49 -31.93 -12.45
C ASP A 116 -18.08 -31.63 -11.01
N LYS A 117 -18.28 -32.58 -10.09
CA LYS A 117 -17.82 -32.46 -8.70
C LYS A 117 -16.30 -32.45 -8.63
N TYR A 118 -15.61 -33.27 -9.41
CA TYR A 118 -14.15 -33.24 -9.47
C TYR A 118 -13.63 -31.87 -9.97
N LEU A 119 -14.23 -31.34 -11.03
CA LEU A 119 -13.89 -30.01 -11.53
C LEU A 119 -14.15 -28.91 -10.49
N ASN A 120 -15.30 -28.97 -9.79
CA ASN A 120 -15.71 -27.94 -8.83
C ASN A 120 -14.95 -28.00 -7.49
N GLU A 121 -14.65 -29.19 -6.98
CA GLU A 121 -14.16 -29.38 -5.62
C GLU A 121 -12.65 -29.68 -5.57
N ILE A 122 -12.12 -30.42 -6.54
CA ILE A 122 -10.70 -30.80 -6.61
C ILE A 122 -9.90 -29.77 -7.42
N ILE A 123 -10.27 -29.58 -8.69
CA ILE A 123 -9.52 -28.68 -9.60
C ILE A 123 -9.88 -27.22 -9.35
N ARG A 124 -11.15 -26.96 -9.03
CA ARG A 124 -11.74 -25.65 -8.74
C ARG A 124 -11.61 -24.66 -9.89
N LEU A 125 -11.68 -25.09 -11.14
CA LEU A 125 -11.73 -24.19 -12.29
C LEU A 125 -13.18 -23.96 -12.71
N LYS A 126 -13.56 -22.69 -12.90
CA LYS A 126 -14.87 -22.28 -13.45
C LYS A 126 -14.79 -21.94 -14.93
N ASP A 127 -13.63 -21.50 -15.40
CA ASP A 127 -13.36 -21.04 -16.76
C ASP A 127 -12.05 -21.66 -17.26
N LEU A 128 -11.79 -21.59 -18.57
CA LEU A 128 -10.52 -22.07 -19.14
C LEU A 128 -9.37 -21.10 -18.79
N PRO A 129 -8.24 -21.60 -18.26
CA PRO A 129 -7.05 -20.77 -18.05
C PRO A 129 -6.55 -20.11 -19.34
N LYS A 130 -6.67 -20.81 -20.48
CA LYS A 130 -6.33 -20.29 -21.82
C LYS A 130 -7.05 -18.97 -22.13
N THR A 131 -8.37 -18.91 -21.94
CA THR A 131 -9.17 -17.71 -22.22
C THR A 131 -8.69 -16.50 -21.42
N HIS A 132 -8.36 -16.69 -20.14
CA HIS A 132 -7.82 -15.60 -19.32
C HIS A 132 -6.39 -15.25 -19.67
N PHE A 133 -5.56 -16.23 -20.02
CA PHE A 133 -4.19 -16.01 -20.45
C PHE A 133 -4.14 -15.19 -21.75
N ASP A 134 -4.94 -15.58 -22.75
CA ASP A 134 -5.02 -14.89 -24.04
C ASP A 134 -5.46 -13.43 -23.85
N TYR A 135 -6.51 -13.19 -23.05
CA TYR A 135 -6.95 -11.83 -22.69
C TYR A 135 -5.85 -11.00 -22.02
N LEU A 136 -5.22 -11.54 -20.96
CA LEU A 136 -4.17 -10.83 -20.23
C LEU A 136 -2.97 -10.51 -21.13
N LYS A 137 -2.65 -11.42 -22.05
CA LYS A 137 -1.54 -11.28 -22.98
C LYS A 137 -1.85 -10.22 -24.04
N GLU A 138 -3.01 -10.28 -24.67
CA GLU A 138 -3.45 -9.31 -25.69
C GLU A 138 -3.47 -7.88 -25.12
N GLU A 139 -4.07 -7.67 -23.95
CA GLU A 139 -4.09 -6.37 -23.28
C GLU A 139 -2.69 -5.89 -22.89
N SER A 140 -1.82 -6.80 -22.42
CA SER A 140 -0.44 -6.43 -22.10
C SER A 140 0.39 -6.09 -23.34
N GLU A 141 0.15 -6.78 -24.46
CA GLU A 141 0.77 -6.46 -25.75
C GLU A 141 0.29 -5.10 -26.27
N TYR A 142 -0.98 -4.74 -26.05
CA TYR A 142 -1.50 -3.40 -26.31
C TYR A 142 -0.79 -2.33 -25.45
N HIS A 143 -0.67 -2.53 -24.14
CA HIS A 143 0.08 -1.61 -23.27
C HIS A 143 1.55 -1.49 -23.69
N LEU A 144 2.19 -2.61 -24.06
CA LEU A 144 3.56 -2.64 -24.56
C LEU A 144 3.70 -1.81 -25.84
N LEU A 145 2.73 -1.89 -26.76
CA LEU A 145 2.72 -1.11 -27.99
C LEU A 145 2.64 0.39 -27.69
N GLU A 146 1.75 0.82 -26.79
CA GLU A 146 1.62 2.24 -26.40
C GLU A 146 2.91 2.78 -25.77
N ILE A 147 3.51 2.05 -24.83
CA ILE A 147 4.79 2.43 -24.24
C ILE A 147 5.92 2.42 -25.27
N THR A 148 5.94 1.46 -26.18
CA THR A 148 6.95 1.39 -27.25
C THR A 148 6.85 2.59 -28.19
N LYS A 149 5.65 3.07 -28.52
CA LYS A 149 5.46 4.31 -29.29
C LYS A 149 6.11 5.51 -28.58
N LEU A 150 5.96 5.62 -27.26
CA LEU A 150 6.61 6.68 -26.47
C LEU A 150 8.13 6.52 -26.44
N VAL A 151 8.65 5.30 -26.24
CA VAL A 151 10.09 5.00 -26.32
C VAL A 151 10.65 5.44 -27.68
N THR A 152 9.99 5.11 -28.79
CA THR A 152 10.39 5.52 -30.14
C THR A 152 10.34 7.04 -30.29
N LYS A 153 9.27 7.69 -29.84
CA LYS A 153 9.13 9.15 -29.85
C LYS A 153 10.30 9.84 -29.17
N TYR A 154 10.65 9.42 -27.96
CA TYR A 154 11.79 9.98 -27.22
C TYR A 154 13.13 9.66 -27.86
N SER A 155 13.32 8.42 -28.32
CA SER A 155 14.55 7.97 -28.99
C SER A 155 14.85 8.79 -30.23
N ASN A 156 13.83 9.25 -30.95
CA ASN A 156 13.98 10.10 -32.13
C ASN A 156 14.37 11.56 -31.84
N THR A 157 14.36 11.99 -30.57
CA THR A 157 14.86 13.33 -30.23
C THR A 157 16.38 13.40 -30.41
N THR A 158 16.91 14.53 -30.87
CA THR A 158 18.34 14.73 -31.10
C THR A 158 19.17 14.43 -29.85
N PHE A 159 18.69 14.86 -28.68
CA PHE A 159 19.38 14.64 -27.42
C PHE A 159 19.47 13.15 -27.06
N ILE A 160 18.37 12.38 -27.18
CA ILE A 160 18.40 10.96 -26.82
C ILE A 160 19.18 10.14 -27.86
N SER A 161 18.83 10.27 -29.15
CA SER A 161 19.44 9.46 -30.23
C SER A 161 20.94 9.67 -30.40
N LYS A 162 21.42 10.92 -30.37
CA LYS A 162 22.82 11.25 -30.66
C LYS A 162 23.62 11.44 -29.39
N ASN A 163 23.14 12.28 -28.48
CA ASN A 163 23.99 12.72 -27.36
C ASN A 163 23.97 11.72 -26.20
N TYR A 164 22.81 11.14 -25.86
CA TYR A 164 22.72 10.21 -24.73
C TYR A 164 23.06 8.77 -25.13
N LEU A 165 22.42 8.21 -26.17
CA LEU A 165 22.59 6.80 -26.53
C LEU A 165 23.93 6.48 -27.23
N LYS A 166 24.54 7.43 -27.94
CA LYS A 166 25.82 7.20 -28.64
C LYS A 166 27.04 7.77 -27.90
N GLU A 167 26.88 8.95 -27.30
CA GLU A 167 27.99 9.68 -26.67
C GLU A 167 27.97 9.61 -25.13
N GLU A 168 26.95 8.98 -24.53
CA GLU A 168 26.73 8.92 -23.06
C GLU A 168 26.76 10.30 -22.38
N ARG A 169 26.43 11.35 -23.13
CA ARG A 169 26.52 12.73 -22.65
C ARG A 169 25.44 13.00 -21.61
N PRO A 170 25.80 13.48 -20.41
CA PRO A 170 24.81 13.86 -19.41
C PRO A 170 23.99 15.08 -19.87
N PRO A 171 22.75 15.25 -19.36
CA PRO A 171 21.90 16.36 -19.76
C PRO A 171 22.46 17.70 -19.23
N SER A 172 22.73 18.62 -20.15
CA SER A 172 23.16 20.00 -19.88
C SER A 172 21.98 20.89 -19.48
N ASN A 173 20.84 20.58 -20.10
CA ASN A 173 19.52 21.19 -20.06
C ASN A 173 18.60 20.99 -18.86
N GLN A 174 17.54 21.81 -18.71
CA GLN A 174 16.31 21.33 -18.06
C GLN A 174 15.44 20.51 -19.03
N LYS A 175 15.35 20.92 -20.30
CA LYS A 175 14.59 20.18 -21.33
C LYS A 175 15.22 18.81 -21.58
N GLU A 176 16.54 18.74 -21.70
CA GLU A 176 17.26 17.46 -21.84
C GLU A 176 17.05 16.53 -20.64
N ARG A 177 17.02 17.06 -19.40
CA ARG A 177 16.72 16.25 -18.21
C ARG A 177 15.32 15.68 -18.23
N MET A 178 14.34 16.50 -18.61
CA MET A 178 12.95 16.06 -18.76
C MET A 178 12.85 14.93 -19.79
N LEU A 179 13.43 15.13 -20.98
CA LEU A 179 13.44 14.10 -22.02
C LEU A 179 14.13 12.81 -21.53
N LEU A 180 15.25 12.92 -20.82
CA LEU A 180 15.95 11.76 -20.29
C LEU A 180 15.13 11.01 -19.24
N ASP A 181 14.51 11.72 -18.30
CA ASP A 181 13.75 11.11 -17.22
C ASP A 181 12.53 10.37 -17.77
N TYR A 182 11.74 11.03 -18.62
CA TYR A 182 10.58 10.40 -19.27
C TYR A 182 10.96 9.23 -20.17
N TYR A 183 12.07 9.34 -20.91
CA TYR A 183 12.62 8.21 -21.67
C TYR A 183 12.95 7.03 -20.76
N LYS A 184 13.65 7.26 -19.65
CA LYS A 184 14.00 6.21 -18.68
C LYS A 184 12.78 5.56 -18.04
N ARG A 185 11.74 6.33 -17.69
CA ARG A 185 10.47 5.79 -17.18
C ARG A 185 9.79 4.87 -18.19
N CYS A 186 9.75 5.28 -19.47
CA CYS A 186 9.17 4.44 -20.54
C CYS A 186 9.97 3.14 -20.75
N ILE A 187 11.31 3.21 -20.70
CA ILE A 187 12.17 2.02 -20.82
C ILE A 187 11.95 1.06 -19.63
N ALA A 188 11.90 1.57 -18.40
CA ALA A 188 11.64 0.76 -17.22
C ALA A 188 10.27 0.06 -17.30
N GLU A 189 9.23 0.81 -17.65
CA GLU A 189 7.89 0.25 -17.82
C GLU A 189 7.83 -0.78 -18.96
N GLN A 190 8.51 -0.52 -20.07
CA GLN A 190 8.61 -1.49 -21.17
C GLN A 190 9.21 -2.82 -20.66
N GLN A 191 10.25 -2.76 -19.83
CA GLN A 191 10.87 -3.94 -19.22
C GLN A 191 9.91 -4.64 -18.25
N ASP A 192 9.16 -3.91 -17.44
CA ASP A 192 8.17 -4.47 -16.51
C ASP A 192 7.04 -5.21 -17.26
N ILE A 193 6.53 -4.62 -18.34
CA ILE A 193 5.51 -5.25 -19.18
C ILE A 193 6.07 -6.52 -19.86
N LEU A 194 7.28 -6.44 -20.43
CA LEU A 194 7.93 -7.61 -21.04
C LEU A 194 8.15 -8.72 -20.02
N ALA A 195 8.62 -8.39 -18.81
CA ALA A 195 8.81 -9.35 -17.73
C ALA A 195 7.49 -9.97 -17.28
N TYR A 196 6.38 -9.24 -17.34
CA TYR A 196 5.05 -9.77 -17.08
C TYR A 196 4.58 -10.73 -18.18
N ILE A 197 4.63 -10.32 -19.45
CA ILE A 197 4.19 -11.12 -20.61
C ILE A 197 4.97 -12.43 -20.73
N TYR A 198 6.30 -12.36 -20.61
CA TYR A 198 7.17 -13.52 -20.83
C TYR A 198 7.50 -14.28 -19.53
N GLY A 199 7.08 -13.77 -18.36
CA GLY A 199 7.27 -14.41 -17.07
C GLY A 199 6.17 -15.40 -16.68
N ASN A 200 6.29 -15.98 -15.49
CA ASN A 200 5.27 -16.88 -14.93
C ASN A 200 4.08 -16.13 -14.32
N LYS A 201 4.24 -14.85 -13.96
CA LYS A 201 3.22 -14.05 -13.27
C LYS A 201 1.89 -13.97 -14.04
N ILE A 202 1.93 -13.81 -15.36
CA ILE A 202 0.73 -13.78 -16.20
C ILE A 202 -0.03 -15.11 -16.19
N ARG A 203 0.70 -16.24 -16.15
CA ARG A 203 0.13 -17.59 -16.08
C ARG A 203 -0.50 -17.85 -14.71
N ASP A 204 0.23 -17.52 -13.64
CA ASP A 204 -0.27 -17.61 -12.27
C ASP A 204 -1.56 -16.80 -12.10
N ARG A 205 -1.60 -15.61 -12.70
CA ARG A 205 -2.80 -14.74 -12.69
C ARG A 205 -3.95 -15.32 -13.51
N ALA A 206 -3.67 -15.86 -14.70
CA ALA A 206 -4.69 -16.51 -15.53
C ALA A 206 -5.34 -17.71 -14.80
N ILE A 207 -4.54 -18.54 -14.14
CA ILE A 207 -5.03 -19.66 -13.30
C ILE A 207 -5.87 -19.12 -12.14
N SER A 208 -5.42 -18.07 -11.47
CA SER A 208 -6.17 -17.43 -10.37
C SER A 208 -7.54 -16.92 -10.82
N LYS A 209 -7.62 -16.27 -12.00
CA LYS A 209 -8.89 -15.79 -12.58
C LYS A 209 -9.83 -16.92 -12.99
N ALA A 210 -9.25 -18.00 -13.53
CA ALA A 210 -9.98 -19.21 -13.92
C ALA A 210 -10.50 -20.01 -12.72
N THR A 211 -9.94 -19.78 -11.52
CA THR A 211 -10.26 -20.52 -10.30
C THR A 211 -11.54 -19.99 -9.64
N LYS A 212 -12.37 -20.92 -9.15
CA LYS A 212 -13.55 -20.65 -8.33
C LYS A 212 -13.11 -20.34 -6.90
N MET A 213 -13.39 -19.14 -6.41
CA MET A 213 -13.14 -18.78 -5.02
C MET A 213 -14.13 -19.52 -4.09
N PRO A 214 -13.69 -19.99 -2.90
CA PRO A 214 -14.52 -20.73 -1.95
C PRO A 214 -15.65 -19.88 -1.34
N PHE A 215 -15.58 -18.56 -1.47
CA PHE A 215 -16.64 -17.63 -1.08
C PHE A 215 -17.23 -16.98 -2.32
N ASN A 216 -18.56 -16.85 -2.34
CA ASN A 216 -19.29 -16.13 -3.38
C ASN A 216 -19.10 -14.61 -3.20
N LEU A 217 -17.85 -14.15 -3.23
CA LEU A 217 -17.48 -12.75 -3.41
C LEU A 217 -17.68 -12.41 -4.88
N SER A 218 -18.94 -12.50 -5.33
CA SER A 218 -19.33 -11.99 -6.63
C SER A 218 -18.96 -10.51 -6.67
N ALA A 219 -18.09 -10.14 -7.60
CA ALA A 219 -17.80 -8.76 -7.98
C ALA A 219 -16.86 -7.91 -7.11
N TRP A 220 -15.90 -8.49 -6.38
CA TRP A 220 -14.66 -7.72 -6.12
C TRP A 220 -13.82 -7.73 -7.39
N ASN A 221 -14.20 -6.85 -8.31
CA ASN A 221 -13.54 -6.56 -9.57
C ASN A 221 -12.23 -5.82 -9.29
N LEU A 222 -11.34 -6.44 -8.50
CA LEU A 222 -9.98 -6.00 -8.24
C LEU A 222 -9.09 -6.12 -9.50
N GLY A 223 -9.70 -6.33 -10.68
CA GLY A 223 -9.04 -6.71 -11.93
C GLY A 223 -7.90 -5.78 -12.33
N GLY A 224 -8.07 -4.46 -12.28
CA GLY A 224 -7.10 -3.53 -12.87
C GLY A 224 -5.65 -3.70 -12.38
N ILE A 225 -5.42 -3.58 -11.07
CA ILE A 225 -4.04 -3.58 -10.52
C ILE A 225 -3.45 -4.99 -10.45
N PHE A 226 -4.27 -6.01 -10.19
CA PHE A 226 -3.76 -7.38 -10.05
C PHE A 226 -3.64 -8.11 -11.40
N ASP A 227 -4.42 -7.73 -12.42
CA ASP A 227 -4.30 -8.27 -13.77
C ASP A 227 -3.09 -7.69 -14.51
N PHE A 228 -2.72 -6.45 -14.19
CA PHE A 228 -1.62 -5.75 -14.85
C PHE A 228 -0.74 -5.05 -13.79
N PRO A 229 0.24 -5.76 -13.21
CA PRO A 229 1.01 -5.29 -12.07
C PRO A 229 2.15 -4.32 -12.47
N TYR A 230 1.86 -3.40 -13.41
CA TYR A 230 2.74 -2.36 -13.91
C TYR A 230 1.98 -1.04 -14.01
N TYR A 231 2.65 0.09 -14.24
CA TYR A 231 2.04 1.41 -14.00
C TYR A 231 1.18 1.92 -15.16
N SER A 232 1.51 1.56 -16.40
CA SER A 232 0.81 1.98 -17.62
C SER A 232 -0.64 1.51 -17.70
N SER A 233 -0.99 0.40 -17.06
CA SER A 233 -2.37 -0.11 -16.96
C SER A 233 -3.27 0.75 -16.05
N ARG A 234 -2.70 1.66 -15.26
CA ARG A 234 -3.46 2.48 -14.31
C ARG A 234 -4.19 3.60 -15.03
N VAL A 235 -5.36 3.97 -14.49
CA VAL A 235 -6.11 5.14 -14.98
C VAL A 235 -5.27 6.41 -14.79
N TYR A 236 -5.23 7.29 -15.79
CA TYR A 236 -4.46 8.53 -15.81
C TYR A 236 -2.92 8.36 -15.73
N SER A 237 -2.40 7.20 -16.12
CA SER A 237 -0.95 6.92 -16.18
C SER A 237 -0.21 7.73 -17.25
N GLU A 238 -0.91 8.24 -18.28
CA GLU A 238 -0.31 8.89 -19.45
C GLU A 238 0.68 10.02 -19.08
N GLY A 239 0.33 10.89 -18.13
CA GLY A 239 1.17 12.01 -17.70
C GLY A 239 2.50 11.60 -17.05
N TYR A 240 2.63 10.34 -16.62
CA TYR A 240 3.88 9.78 -16.09
C TYR A 240 4.89 9.43 -17.18
N PHE A 241 4.39 9.03 -18.36
CA PHE A 241 5.19 8.57 -19.50
C PHE A 241 5.30 9.59 -20.62
N ASN A 242 4.34 10.50 -20.75
CA ASN A 242 4.33 11.56 -21.74
C ASN A 242 4.48 12.93 -21.08
N HIS A 243 5.66 13.56 -21.26
CA HIS A 243 5.93 14.89 -20.71
C HIS A 243 5.05 16.00 -21.29
N GLU A 244 4.43 15.78 -22.46
CA GLU A 244 3.46 16.71 -23.04
C GLU A 244 2.13 16.68 -22.30
N SER A 245 1.84 15.54 -21.64
CA SER A 245 0.64 15.29 -20.85
C SER A 245 0.85 15.54 -19.35
N ILE A 246 1.89 16.31 -18.97
CA ILE A 246 2.07 16.75 -17.58
C ILE A 246 0.82 17.49 -17.13
N GLU A 247 0.19 16.97 -16.09
CA GLU A 247 -1.01 17.56 -15.48
C GLU A 247 -0.66 18.91 -14.82
N LYS A 248 -1.39 19.96 -15.17
CA LYS A 248 -1.14 21.34 -14.71
C LYS A 248 -2.29 21.93 -13.90
N VAL A 249 -3.41 21.25 -13.79
CA VAL A 249 -4.67 21.78 -13.27
C VAL A 249 -5.14 20.99 -12.06
N TYR A 250 -4.99 19.66 -12.08
CA TYR A 250 -5.55 18.77 -11.05
C TYR A 250 -5.27 19.22 -9.61
N HIS A 251 -4.02 19.52 -9.26
CA HIS A 251 -3.64 19.92 -7.90
C HIS A 251 -4.28 21.24 -7.43
N ARG A 252 -4.81 22.04 -8.36
CA ARG A 252 -5.58 23.26 -8.08
C ARG A 252 -7.03 22.97 -7.69
N LEU A 253 -7.54 21.79 -8.05
CA LEU A 253 -8.94 21.38 -7.92
C LEU A 253 -9.19 20.39 -6.78
N VAL A 254 -8.15 19.75 -6.21
CA VAL A 254 -8.22 18.62 -5.26
C VAL A 254 -9.20 18.85 -4.09
N ASP A 255 -9.36 20.08 -3.63
CA ASP A 255 -10.21 20.42 -2.48
C ASP A 255 -11.48 21.18 -2.84
N THR A 256 -11.89 21.12 -4.11
CA THR A 256 -13.09 21.81 -4.60
C THR A 256 -14.13 20.80 -5.05
N THR A 257 -15.40 21.06 -4.74
CA THR A 257 -16.56 20.30 -5.26
C THR A 257 -16.64 20.32 -6.79
N VAL A 258 -15.94 21.27 -7.41
CA VAL A 258 -15.73 21.41 -8.85
C VAL A 258 -15.06 20.19 -9.50
N TYR A 259 -14.42 19.33 -8.69
CA TYR A 259 -13.84 18.07 -9.16
C TYR A 259 -14.86 17.10 -9.78
N GLU A 260 -16.14 17.17 -9.39
CA GLU A 260 -17.20 16.28 -9.90
C GLU A 260 -17.55 16.52 -11.38
N GLU A 261 -17.06 17.59 -12.02
CA GLU A 261 -17.24 17.91 -13.46
C GLU A 261 -15.92 17.96 -14.26
N ASP A 262 -14.92 17.18 -13.85
CA ASP A 262 -13.47 17.27 -14.15
C ASP A 262 -13.08 17.62 -15.62
N LYS A 263 -13.76 17.07 -16.63
CA LYS A 263 -13.41 17.34 -18.05
C LYS A 263 -13.66 18.80 -18.47
N ASN A 264 -14.70 19.44 -17.95
CA ASN A 264 -15.06 20.79 -18.38
C ASN A 264 -14.14 21.84 -17.78
N TYR A 265 -13.67 21.66 -16.55
CA TYR A 265 -12.81 22.63 -15.86
C TYR A 265 -11.35 22.57 -16.29
N ARG A 266 -10.80 21.38 -16.53
CA ARG A 266 -9.44 21.26 -17.11
C ARG A 266 -9.37 21.94 -18.47
N ASN A 267 -10.36 21.68 -19.34
CA ASN A 267 -10.47 22.34 -20.64
C ASN A 267 -10.64 23.86 -20.49
N LEU A 268 -11.41 24.30 -19.50
CA LEU A 268 -11.61 25.73 -19.23
C LEU A 268 -10.31 26.44 -18.85
N TYR A 269 -9.42 25.80 -18.09
CA TYR A 269 -8.12 26.38 -17.74
C TYR A 269 -7.29 26.73 -18.98
N PHE A 270 -7.23 25.82 -19.96
CA PHE A 270 -6.46 26.02 -21.19
C PHE A 270 -7.14 26.96 -22.18
N ASN A 271 -8.48 26.93 -22.27
CA ASN A 271 -9.24 27.72 -23.23
C ASN A 271 -9.56 29.14 -22.74
N ASN A 272 -9.84 29.31 -21.44
CA ASN A 272 -10.20 30.58 -20.82
C ASN A 272 -9.83 30.60 -19.33
N LYS A 273 -8.54 30.81 -19.06
CA LYS A 273 -7.96 30.85 -17.70
C LYS A 273 -8.61 31.89 -16.78
N ARG A 274 -9.10 33.00 -17.32
CA ARG A 274 -9.84 34.02 -16.55
C ARG A 274 -11.17 33.48 -16.04
N LEU A 275 -11.95 32.84 -16.91
CA LEU A 275 -13.23 32.23 -16.53
C LEU A 275 -13.02 31.05 -15.58
N PHE A 276 -11.95 30.26 -15.78
CA PHE A 276 -11.54 29.22 -14.84
C PHE A 276 -11.37 29.78 -13.42
N TYR A 277 -10.53 30.80 -13.23
CA TYR A 277 -10.29 31.37 -11.89
C TYR A 277 -11.50 32.11 -11.32
N SER A 278 -12.33 32.73 -12.17
CA SER A 278 -13.60 33.32 -11.75
C SER A 278 -14.51 32.30 -11.09
N LYS A 279 -14.63 31.10 -11.68
CA LYS A 279 -15.42 29.99 -11.10
C LYS A 279 -14.72 29.39 -9.88
N LEU A 280 -13.42 29.11 -9.98
CA LEU A 280 -12.65 28.51 -8.88
C LEU A 280 -12.73 29.35 -7.61
N PHE A 281 -12.51 30.67 -7.71
CA PHE A 281 -12.51 31.55 -6.55
C PHE A 281 -13.91 31.97 -6.09
N LYS A 282 -14.95 31.63 -6.83
CA LYS A 282 -16.33 31.71 -6.33
C LYS A 282 -16.61 30.60 -5.32
N GLU A 283 -16.16 29.38 -5.61
CA GLU A 283 -16.30 28.22 -4.72
C GLU A 283 -15.28 28.26 -3.57
N TYR A 284 -14.03 28.60 -3.86
CA TYR A 284 -12.94 28.66 -2.89
C TYR A 284 -12.25 30.04 -2.91
N PRO A 285 -12.76 31.02 -2.13
CA PRO A 285 -12.25 32.39 -2.18
C PRO A 285 -10.76 32.50 -1.83
N THR A 286 -10.07 33.47 -2.45
CA THR A 286 -8.64 33.74 -2.19
C THR A 286 -8.31 33.98 -0.71
N LYS A 287 -9.25 34.55 0.07
CA LYS A 287 -9.12 34.70 1.53
C LYS A 287 -8.96 33.35 2.23
N GLN A 288 -9.66 32.31 1.76
CA GLN A 288 -9.54 30.97 2.32
C GLN A 288 -8.18 30.35 1.97
N TYR A 289 -7.66 30.55 0.75
CA TYR A 289 -6.28 30.14 0.41
C TYR A 289 -5.25 30.73 1.39
N PHE A 290 -5.33 32.02 1.72
CA PHE A 290 -4.41 32.63 2.69
C PHE A 290 -4.63 32.14 4.13
N LYS A 291 -5.88 31.85 4.52
CA LYS A 291 -6.17 31.22 5.82
C LYS A 291 -5.51 29.84 5.93
N ASP A 292 -5.60 29.02 4.89
CA ASP A 292 -4.96 27.71 4.82
C ASP A 292 -3.44 27.84 4.87
N ILE A 293 -2.87 28.74 4.07
CA ILE A 293 -1.42 29.02 4.06
C ILE A 293 -0.97 29.38 5.48
N GLY A 294 -1.68 30.30 6.14
CA GLY A 294 -1.42 30.71 7.53
C GLY A 294 -1.48 29.55 8.52
N TYR A 295 -2.44 28.65 8.38
CA TYR A 295 -2.51 27.44 9.19
C TYR A 295 -1.28 26.53 8.98
N TYR A 296 -0.97 26.19 7.73
CA TYR A 296 0.12 25.24 7.44
C TYR A 296 1.49 25.77 7.86
N ILE A 297 1.79 27.05 7.64
CA ILE A 297 3.10 27.61 8.03
C ILE A 297 3.33 27.59 9.54
N GLU A 298 2.28 27.63 10.35
CA GLU A 298 2.42 27.56 11.81
C GLU A 298 2.80 26.15 12.26
N VAL A 299 2.20 25.13 11.65
CA VAL A 299 2.42 23.73 11.99
C VAL A 299 3.70 23.17 11.39
N LEU A 300 4.07 23.59 10.18
CA LEU A 300 5.15 22.93 9.45
C LEU A 300 6.55 23.23 10.02
N PRO A 301 7.49 22.27 9.89
CA PRO A 301 8.91 22.44 10.24
C PRO A 301 9.69 23.33 9.25
N ILE A 302 9.18 24.52 8.95
CA ILE A 302 9.86 25.52 8.11
C ILE A 302 10.54 26.61 8.96
N THR A 303 11.56 27.25 8.38
CA THR A 303 12.33 28.30 9.09
C THR A 303 11.49 29.54 9.36
N GLN A 304 11.79 30.25 10.46
CA GLN A 304 11.11 31.51 10.80
C GLN A 304 11.27 32.58 9.70
N GLN A 305 12.43 32.62 9.04
CA GLN A 305 12.63 33.50 7.89
C GLN A 305 11.62 33.19 6.77
N ARG A 306 11.39 31.91 6.46
CA ARG A 306 10.41 31.51 5.45
C ARG A 306 8.98 31.86 5.85
N LYS A 307 8.60 31.63 7.10
CA LYS A 307 7.27 32.03 7.62
C LYS A 307 7.03 33.53 7.37
N ARG A 308 8.00 34.38 7.68
CA ARG A 308 7.93 35.83 7.44
C ARG A 308 7.74 36.16 5.95
N VAL A 309 8.50 35.51 5.06
CA VAL A 309 8.38 35.76 3.61
C VAL A 309 7.05 35.27 3.04
N ILE A 310 6.55 34.10 3.48
CA ILE A 310 5.24 33.59 3.05
C ILE A 310 4.12 34.51 3.55
N ASN A 311 4.20 35.03 4.78
CA ASN A 311 3.21 35.98 5.30
C ASN A 311 3.13 37.28 4.50
N GLU A 312 4.25 37.73 3.90
CA GLU A 312 4.27 38.91 3.03
C GLU A 312 3.48 38.71 1.72
N LEU A 313 3.29 37.45 1.28
CA LEU A 313 2.58 37.15 0.04
C LEU A 313 1.14 37.67 0.04
N GLU A 314 0.46 37.63 1.19
CA GLU A 314 -0.92 38.14 1.30
C GLU A 314 -0.97 39.66 1.07
N PHE A 315 -0.01 40.39 1.63
CA PHE A 315 0.10 41.84 1.43
C PHE A 315 0.32 42.16 -0.06
N LEU A 316 1.28 41.49 -0.70
CA LEU A 316 1.60 41.69 -2.11
C LEU A 316 0.41 41.37 -3.02
N PHE A 317 -0.31 40.30 -2.72
CA PHE A 317 -1.50 39.90 -3.47
C PHE A 317 -2.63 40.92 -3.34
N LYS A 318 -2.95 41.37 -2.11
CA LYS A 318 -3.99 42.38 -1.85
C LYS A 318 -3.65 43.73 -2.49
N LYS A 319 -2.36 44.10 -2.51
CA LYS A 319 -1.87 45.31 -3.18
C LYS A 319 -1.67 45.15 -4.68
N GLN A 320 -2.07 44.01 -5.26
CA GLN A 320 -1.98 43.70 -6.69
C GLN A 320 -0.56 43.87 -7.25
N LYS A 321 0.46 43.60 -6.42
CA LYS A 321 1.86 43.63 -6.81
C LYS A 321 2.23 42.30 -7.49
N TRP A 322 1.60 42.02 -8.64
CA TRP A 322 1.65 40.71 -9.32
C TRP A 322 3.07 40.23 -9.61
N ILE A 323 3.94 41.10 -10.14
CA ILE A 323 5.32 40.73 -10.46
C ILE A 323 6.10 40.35 -9.18
N SER A 324 5.95 41.12 -8.11
CA SER A 324 6.59 40.86 -6.81
C SER A 324 6.05 39.58 -6.18
N PHE A 325 4.73 39.40 -6.18
CA PHE A 325 4.08 38.17 -5.71
C PHE A 325 4.59 36.96 -6.48
N TYR A 326 4.62 37.05 -7.81
CA TYR A 326 5.07 35.99 -8.70
C TYR A 326 6.52 35.58 -8.41
N GLY A 327 7.43 36.56 -8.39
CA GLY A 327 8.86 36.32 -8.15
C GLY A 327 9.13 35.70 -6.77
N ILE A 328 8.52 36.27 -5.72
CA ILE A 328 8.70 35.76 -4.36
C ILE A 328 8.09 34.36 -4.24
N THR A 329 6.88 34.12 -4.74
CA THR A 329 6.22 32.81 -4.61
C THR A 329 7.00 31.71 -5.30
N LEU A 330 7.58 31.95 -6.50
CA LEU A 330 8.44 30.97 -7.17
C LEU A 330 9.65 30.57 -6.31
N THR A 331 10.30 31.55 -5.66
CA THR A 331 11.42 31.24 -4.76
C THR A 331 10.98 30.45 -3.54
N GLN A 332 9.77 30.70 -3.02
CA GLN A 332 9.22 29.96 -1.89
C GLN A 332 8.85 28.53 -2.26
N ILE A 333 8.28 28.29 -3.44
CA ILE A 333 8.01 26.92 -3.95
C ILE A 333 9.30 26.10 -4.00
N GLU A 334 10.37 26.63 -4.60
CA GLU A 334 11.66 25.93 -4.65
C GLU A 334 12.28 25.75 -3.26
N GLY A 335 12.11 26.74 -2.39
CA GLY A 335 12.48 26.66 -0.99
C GLY A 335 11.78 25.50 -0.30
N LEU A 336 10.46 25.36 -0.44
CA LEU A 336 9.66 24.36 0.26
C LEU A 336 10.15 22.94 -0.05
N PHE A 337 10.47 22.66 -1.32
CA PHE A 337 11.09 21.38 -1.67
C PHE A 337 12.46 21.18 -1.00
N ALA A 338 13.26 22.23 -0.80
CA ALA A 338 14.53 22.10 -0.07
C ALA A 338 14.32 21.73 1.40
N ASP A 339 13.30 22.30 2.05
CA ASP A 339 12.96 21.96 3.44
C ASP A 339 12.46 20.51 3.51
N MET A 340 11.57 20.10 2.60
CA MET A 340 11.09 18.71 2.52
C MET A 340 12.25 17.73 2.31
N SER A 341 13.15 17.98 1.35
CA SER A 341 14.30 17.11 1.11
C SER A 341 15.20 16.96 2.33
N THR A 342 15.41 18.06 3.08
CA THR A 342 16.23 18.05 4.30
C THR A 342 15.61 17.17 5.38
N ILE A 343 14.29 17.24 5.53
CA ILE A 343 13.53 16.46 6.51
C ILE A 343 13.49 14.97 6.15
N MET A 344 13.45 14.67 4.85
CA MET A 344 13.59 13.30 4.33
C MET A 344 15.03 12.76 4.44
N GLY A 345 15.97 13.51 5.04
CA GLY A 345 17.35 13.06 5.26
C GLY A 345 18.24 13.14 4.01
N ALA A 346 17.75 13.68 2.90
CA ALA A 346 18.56 13.90 1.72
C ALA A 346 19.47 15.12 1.91
N LYS A 347 20.74 15.01 1.48
CA LYS A 347 21.64 16.17 1.41
C LYS A 347 20.98 17.24 0.53
N VAL A 348 21.02 18.50 0.97
CA VAL A 348 20.42 19.63 0.23
C VAL A 348 21.01 19.68 -1.18
N LYS A 349 20.21 19.29 -2.17
CA LYS A 349 20.63 19.28 -3.56
C LYS A 349 20.38 20.66 -4.17
N ARG A 350 21.30 21.11 -5.04
CA ARG A 350 21.26 22.47 -5.60
C ARG A 350 20.06 22.71 -6.53
N ARG A 351 19.54 21.68 -7.18
CA ARG A 351 18.54 21.79 -8.25
C ARG A 351 17.17 21.34 -7.75
N ILE A 352 16.11 21.98 -8.22
CA ILE A 352 14.73 21.61 -7.90
C ILE A 352 14.36 20.17 -8.31
N TYR A 353 14.83 19.72 -9.47
CA TYR A 353 14.71 18.31 -9.92
C TYR A 353 15.16 17.32 -8.86
N ASP A 354 16.34 17.59 -8.32
CA ASP A 354 17.00 16.73 -7.35
C ASP A 354 16.31 16.76 -5.98
N LYS A 355 15.73 17.92 -5.60
CA LYS A 355 14.94 18.10 -4.38
C LYS A 355 13.60 17.34 -4.46
N ILE A 356 12.88 17.46 -5.57
CA ILE A 356 11.59 16.80 -5.78
C ILE A 356 11.74 15.28 -5.77
N ASN A 357 12.77 14.75 -6.43
CA ASN A 357 13.03 13.31 -6.42
C ASN A 357 13.32 12.74 -5.03
N ALA A 358 13.82 13.54 -4.09
CA ALA A 358 14.01 13.11 -2.69
C ALA A 358 12.70 13.02 -1.89
N VAL A 359 11.61 13.61 -2.38
CA VAL A 359 10.29 13.62 -1.73
C VAL A 359 9.32 12.64 -2.40
N ARG A 360 9.60 12.29 -3.66
CA ARG A 360 8.76 11.46 -4.54
C ARG A 360 8.57 10.02 -4.07
N GLU A 361 9.40 9.49 -3.17
CA GLU A 361 9.29 8.11 -2.65
C GLU A 361 7.93 7.79 -2.01
N SER A 362 7.15 8.82 -1.64
CA SER A 362 5.85 8.69 -0.99
C SER A 362 4.62 8.79 -1.92
N ASP A 363 4.79 9.18 -3.20
CA ASP A 363 3.65 9.62 -4.00
C ASP A 363 3.42 8.82 -5.29
N ILE A 364 2.21 8.27 -5.42
CA ILE A 364 1.71 7.52 -6.58
C ILE A 364 1.24 8.48 -7.68
N LEU A 365 1.18 9.79 -7.43
CA LEU A 365 0.46 10.72 -8.31
C LEU A 365 1.40 11.71 -9.05
N ASN A 366 1.18 11.82 -10.36
CA ASN A 366 2.06 12.49 -11.34
C ASN A 366 2.16 14.02 -11.22
N TYR A 367 1.54 14.65 -10.21
CA TYR A 367 1.48 16.12 -10.14
C TYR A 367 2.81 16.77 -9.72
N LEU A 368 3.78 16.04 -9.16
CA LEU A 368 5.11 16.59 -8.88
C LEU A 368 5.91 16.92 -10.14
N ASP A 369 5.59 16.32 -11.29
CA ASP A 369 6.25 16.64 -12.57
C ASP A 369 5.97 18.07 -13.02
N TYR A 370 4.81 18.63 -12.68
CA TYR A 370 4.51 20.06 -12.86
C TYR A 370 5.54 20.94 -12.14
N TYR A 371 5.78 20.66 -10.86
CA TYR A 371 6.76 21.40 -10.05
C TYR A 371 8.21 21.16 -10.53
N GLN A 372 8.49 19.96 -11.06
CA GLN A 372 9.81 19.59 -11.52
C GLN A 372 10.20 20.23 -12.85
N TYR A 373 9.26 20.38 -13.76
CA TYR A 373 9.56 20.79 -15.13
C TYR A 373 8.91 22.11 -15.54
N HIS A 374 7.73 22.44 -15.02
CA HIS A 374 7.02 23.67 -15.40
C HIS A 374 7.43 24.88 -14.55
N ILE A 375 7.52 24.73 -13.22
CA ILE A 375 7.96 25.82 -12.33
C ILE A 375 9.35 26.38 -12.70
N PRO A 376 10.35 25.56 -13.11
CA PRO A 376 11.63 26.09 -13.58
C PRO A 376 11.52 26.92 -14.86
N GLN A 377 10.60 26.56 -15.77
CA GLN A 377 10.34 27.36 -16.97
C GLN A 377 9.72 28.71 -16.58
N MET A 378 8.74 28.69 -15.67
CA MET A 378 8.13 29.91 -15.12
C MET A 378 9.17 30.83 -14.45
N ARG A 379 10.13 30.26 -13.72
CA ARG A 379 11.26 30.98 -13.13
C ARG A 379 12.18 31.57 -14.20
N ASN A 380 12.56 30.81 -15.21
CA ASN A 380 13.46 31.30 -16.25
C ASN A 380 12.82 32.49 -17.01
N LYS A 381 11.55 32.39 -17.36
CA LYS A 381 10.81 33.51 -18.00
C LYS A 381 10.85 34.78 -17.17
N PHE A 382 10.63 34.66 -15.85
CA PHE A 382 10.72 35.79 -14.94
C PHE A 382 12.12 36.38 -14.83
N MET A 383 13.15 35.54 -14.68
CA MET A 383 14.54 35.99 -14.62
C MET A 383 15.01 36.70 -15.89
N HIS A 384 14.41 36.37 -17.04
CA HIS A 384 14.70 37.01 -18.33
C HIS A 384 13.78 38.21 -18.64
N GLY A 385 12.98 38.67 -17.67
CA GLY A 385 12.17 39.88 -17.81
C GLY A 385 10.97 39.75 -18.76
N GLU A 386 10.50 38.53 -19.02
CA GLU A 386 9.35 38.29 -19.90
C GLU A 386 7.99 38.67 -19.27
N LEU A 387 7.97 39.17 -18.03
CA LEU A 387 6.77 39.65 -17.36
C LEU A 387 6.62 41.17 -17.54
N ASN A 388 5.41 41.61 -17.85
CA ASN A 388 5.10 43.02 -18.20
C ASN A 388 3.99 43.65 -17.34
N GLY A 389 3.55 42.98 -16.28
CA GLY A 389 2.55 43.44 -15.32
C GLY A 389 1.10 43.36 -15.80
N LEU A 390 0.83 42.72 -16.94
CA LEU A 390 -0.50 42.66 -17.55
C LEU A 390 -1.40 41.58 -16.93
N GLU A 391 -2.61 41.41 -17.48
CA GLU A 391 -3.60 40.41 -17.02
C GLU A 391 -3.04 38.99 -16.98
N SER A 392 -2.09 38.66 -17.87
CA SER A 392 -1.35 37.39 -17.84
C SER A 392 -0.62 37.16 -16.51
N ASP A 393 -0.01 38.20 -15.94
CA ASP A 393 0.79 38.10 -14.72
C ASP A 393 -0.10 37.94 -13.48
N LYS A 394 -1.28 38.57 -13.52
CA LYS A 394 -2.34 38.34 -12.53
C LYS A 394 -2.80 36.89 -12.55
N LEU A 395 -3.14 36.34 -13.72
CA LEU A 395 -3.58 34.95 -13.85
C LEU A 395 -2.47 33.95 -13.48
N ASN A 396 -1.22 34.26 -13.77
CA ASN A 396 -0.08 33.46 -13.34
C ASN A 396 0.19 33.61 -11.83
N SER A 397 -0.14 34.73 -11.21
CA SER A 397 -0.11 34.86 -9.75
C SER A 397 -1.21 34.01 -9.09
N TYR A 398 -2.36 33.85 -9.76
CA TYR A 398 -3.39 32.91 -9.30
C TYR A 398 -2.90 31.45 -9.36
N ASP A 399 -2.18 31.07 -10.42
CA ASP A 399 -1.50 29.76 -10.46
C ASP A 399 -0.62 29.56 -9.23
N LEU A 400 0.26 30.53 -8.95
CA LEU A 400 1.23 30.41 -7.86
C LEU A 400 0.58 30.45 -6.47
N LEU A 401 -0.54 31.16 -6.30
CA LEU A 401 -1.33 31.10 -5.07
C LEU A 401 -1.88 29.69 -4.82
N THR A 402 -2.43 29.06 -5.85
CA THR A 402 -2.90 27.67 -5.75
C THR A 402 -1.74 26.71 -5.52
N ASP A 403 -0.58 26.94 -6.16
CA ASP A 403 0.61 26.10 -6.04
C ASP A 403 1.20 26.11 -4.62
N ILE A 404 1.37 27.29 -4.02
CA ILE A 404 1.99 27.42 -2.69
C ILE A 404 1.11 26.77 -1.63
N ARG A 405 -0.21 26.97 -1.72
CA ARG A 405 -1.17 26.35 -0.79
C ARG A 405 -1.18 24.84 -0.95
N PHE A 406 -1.23 24.32 -2.18
CA PHE A 406 -1.15 22.88 -2.43
C PHE A 406 0.14 22.29 -1.89
N LEU A 407 1.29 22.93 -2.14
CA LEU A 407 2.58 22.43 -1.71
C LEU A 407 2.73 22.42 -0.18
N LEU A 408 2.16 23.40 0.52
CA LEU A 408 2.11 23.41 1.98
C LEU A 408 1.21 22.29 2.53
N LYS A 409 0.06 22.05 1.90
CA LYS A 409 -0.79 20.89 2.23
C LYS A 409 -0.06 19.58 1.99
N PHE A 410 0.59 19.42 0.84
CA PHE A 410 1.40 18.24 0.51
C PHE A 410 2.52 18.03 1.55
N PHE A 411 3.23 19.09 1.95
CA PHE A 411 4.23 19.02 3.02
C PHE A 411 3.59 18.58 4.35
N TYR A 412 2.41 19.12 4.66
CA TYR A 412 1.66 18.72 5.84
C TYR A 412 1.34 17.23 5.75
N GLU A 413 0.92 16.69 4.61
CA GLU A 413 0.53 15.29 4.44
C GLU A 413 1.71 14.30 4.33
N LEU A 414 2.96 14.77 4.24
CA LEU A 414 4.13 13.89 4.20
C LEU A 414 4.16 12.95 5.41
N ASP A 415 4.38 11.66 5.12
CA ASP A 415 4.61 10.64 6.13
C ASP A 415 6.01 10.78 6.72
N ASN A 416 6.14 11.68 7.70
CA ASN A 416 7.40 11.97 8.36
C ASN A 416 7.19 12.20 9.88
N PRO A 417 7.97 11.54 10.75
CA PRO A 417 7.82 11.65 12.20
C PRO A 417 7.91 13.08 12.75
N LEU A 418 8.78 13.93 12.20
CA LEU A 418 8.90 15.33 12.62
C LEU A 418 7.67 16.15 12.24
N VAL A 419 7.12 15.91 11.04
CA VAL A 419 5.90 16.56 10.59
C VAL A 419 4.73 16.12 11.47
N GLN A 420 4.58 14.82 11.71
CA GLN A 420 3.55 14.26 12.60
C GLN A 420 3.63 14.83 14.02
N LEU A 421 4.83 14.88 14.61
CA LEU A 421 5.03 15.46 15.95
C LEU A 421 4.55 16.91 16.00
N LYS A 422 4.94 17.75 15.04
CA LYS A 422 4.54 19.16 15.03
C LYS A 422 3.04 19.36 14.83
N LYS A 423 2.37 18.51 14.04
CA LYS A 423 0.90 18.52 13.92
C LYS A 423 0.21 18.32 15.25
N ILE A 424 0.71 17.39 16.05
CA ILE A 424 0.17 17.07 17.37
C ILE A 424 0.43 18.24 18.33
N LEU A 425 1.68 18.74 18.38
CA LEU A 425 2.06 19.85 19.26
C LEU A 425 1.33 21.16 18.93
N ALA A 426 0.98 21.41 17.67
CA ALA A 426 0.25 22.62 17.26
C ALA A 426 -1.21 22.64 17.75
N LYS A 427 -1.78 21.50 18.12
CA LYS A 427 -3.14 21.40 18.67
C LYS A 427 -3.09 21.65 20.18
N GLN A 428 -3.32 22.89 20.60
CA GLN A 428 -3.26 23.28 22.02
C GLN A 428 -4.17 22.43 22.94
N SER A 429 -5.30 21.95 22.41
CA SER A 429 -6.26 21.09 23.11
C SER A 429 -6.29 19.68 22.50
N TYR A 430 -5.13 19.06 22.31
CA TYR A 430 -5.05 17.69 21.82
C TYR A 430 -5.52 16.73 22.92
N ILE A 431 -6.52 15.92 22.63
CA ILE A 431 -6.95 14.85 23.53
C ILE A 431 -6.44 13.55 22.94
N PHE A 432 -5.73 12.76 23.74
CA PHE A 432 -5.39 11.37 23.41
C PHE A 432 -6.63 10.51 23.73
N PRO A 433 -7.43 10.09 22.73
CA PRO A 433 -8.66 9.35 22.98
C PRO A 433 -8.41 7.90 23.40
N THR A 434 -7.22 7.36 23.08
CA THR A 434 -6.87 5.96 23.34
C THR A 434 -5.44 5.82 23.84
N PHE A 435 -5.17 4.72 24.53
CA PHE A 435 -3.82 4.34 24.95
C PHE A 435 -2.88 4.19 23.74
N ASN A 436 -3.36 3.60 22.64
CA ASN A 436 -2.58 3.38 21.43
C ASN A 436 -2.08 4.69 20.80
N GLU A 437 -2.82 5.80 20.93
CA GLU A 437 -2.35 7.11 20.48
C GLU A 437 -1.19 7.66 21.33
N ILE A 438 -1.19 7.42 22.64
CA ILE A 438 -0.07 7.79 23.52
C ILE A 438 1.17 7.00 23.12
N VAL A 439 1.00 5.69 22.92
CA VAL A 439 2.10 4.82 22.50
C VAL A 439 2.61 5.24 21.12
N SER A 440 1.73 5.56 20.18
CA SER A 440 2.09 6.08 18.86
C SER A 440 2.87 7.40 18.98
N PHE A 441 2.47 8.29 19.89
CA PHE A 441 3.23 9.52 20.17
C PHE A 441 4.62 9.22 20.74
N PHE A 442 4.76 8.24 21.64
CA PHE A 442 6.07 7.81 22.15
C PHE A 442 6.93 7.15 21.06
N LYS A 443 6.33 6.35 20.16
CA LYS A 443 7.00 5.78 18.97
C LYS A 443 7.58 6.90 18.11
N ILE A 444 6.80 7.96 17.85
CA ILE A 444 7.28 9.16 17.12
C ILE A 444 8.47 9.80 17.85
N LEU A 445 8.38 10.01 19.17
CA LEU A 445 9.45 10.66 19.94
C LEU A 445 10.77 9.86 20.00
N ASP A 446 10.71 8.54 19.81
CA ASP A 446 11.87 7.64 19.83
C ASP A 446 12.37 7.25 18.42
N ASP A 447 11.74 7.75 17.36
CA ASP A 447 12.13 7.45 15.99
C ASP A 447 13.60 7.87 15.69
N ASN A 448 14.24 7.12 14.80
CA ASN A 448 15.66 7.26 14.54
C ASN A 448 16.04 8.42 13.61
N ASN A 449 15.06 9.13 13.04
CA ASN A 449 15.27 10.28 12.16
C ASN A 449 16.13 11.37 12.83
N SER A 450 17.19 11.82 12.13
CA SER A 450 18.15 12.78 12.67
C SER A 450 17.53 14.15 12.96
N SER A 451 16.70 14.64 12.05
CA SER A 451 16.04 15.95 12.16
C SER A 451 15.05 15.97 13.33
N LEU A 452 14.33 14.87 13.53
CA LEU A 452 13.47 14.67 14.70
C LEU A 452 14.28 14.64 16.00
N LYS A 453 15.36 13.85 16.08
CA LYS A 453 16.18 13.75 17.29
C LYS A 453 16.73 15.10 17.74
N GLU A 454 17.23 15.90 16.79
CA GLU A 454 17.68 17.26 17.06
C GLU A 454 16.54 18.15 17.57
N TYR A 455 15.38 18.09 16.91
CA TYR A 455 14.19 18.84 17.33
C TYR A 455 13.73 18.46 18.74
N VAL A 456 13.57 17.15 19.04
CA VAL A 456 13.14 16.65 20.35
C VAL A 456 14.13 17.05 21.45
N LYS A 457 15.44 16.98 21.18
CA LYS A 457 16.47 17.42 22.12
C LYS A 457 16.36 18.91 22.44
N ASN A 458 16.14 19.73 21.42
CA ASN A 458 16.08 21.19 21.56
C ASN A 458 14.74 21.69 22.15
N ASN A 459 13.66 20.91 22.06
CA ASN A 459 12.31 21.29 22.50
C ASN A 459 11.76 20.37 23.59
N LEU A 460 12.64 19.74 24.38
CA LEU A 460 12.26 18.76 25.41
C LEU A 460 11.30 19.33 26.46
N SER A 461 11.53 20.58 26.88
CA SER A 461 10.68 21.27 27.86
C SER A 461 9.28 21.55 27.31
N GLU A 462 9.18 22.00 26.06
CA GLU A 462 7.91 22.24 25.37
C GLU A 462 7.10 20.95 25.23
N ILE A 463 7.75 19.85 24.80
CA ILE A 463 7.11 18.53 24.65
C ILE A 463 6.59 18.02 26.01
N ARG A 464 7.38 18.15 27.08
CA ARG A 464 6.95 17.76 28.43
C ARG A 464 5.80 18.62 28.93
N HIS A 465 5.85 19.93 28.67
CA HIS A 465 4.77 20.83 29.03
C HIS A 465 3.47 20.49 28.29
N PHE A 466 3.57 20.20 26.99
CA PHE A 466 2.44 19.73 26.19
C PHE A 466 1.81 18.46 26.76
N LEU A 467 2.63 17.44 27.08
CA LEU A 467 2.15 16.19 27.69
C LEU A 467 1.53 16.44 29.07
N HIS A 468 2.14 17.28 29.90
CA HIS A 468 1.59 17.62 31.20
C HIS A 468 0.20 18.25 31.05
N LEU A 469 0.02 19.24 30.18
CA LEU A 469 -1.28 19.91 29.99
C LEU A 469 -2.34 18.97 29.37
N ASN A 470 -1.97 18.20 28.36
CA ASN A 470 -2.91 17.44 27.52
C ASN A 470 -3.13 15.99 27.95
N LEU A 471 -2.37 15.51 28.94
CA LEU A 471 -2.47 14.12 29.40
C LEU A 471 -2.53 13.98 30.92
N VAL A 472 -1.76 14.78 31.67
CA VAL A 472 -1.68 14.70 33.13
C VAL A 472 -2.68 15.63 33.81
N ALA A 473 -2.57 16.94 33.59
CA ALA A 473 -3.38 17.96 34.24
C ALA A 473 -4.87 17.88 33.88
N ASN A 474 -5.19 17.36 32.69
CA ASN A 474 -6.57 17.13 32.25
C ASN A 474 -7.13 15.76 32.65
N LYS A 475 -6.40 14.97 33.47
CA LYS A 475 -6.80 13.63 33.96
C LYS A 475 -7.10 12.61 32.86
N ASN A 476 -6.63 12.85 31.64
CA ASN A 476 -6.84 11.91 30.53
C ASN A 476 -6.07 10.60 30.76
N ILE A 477 -4.88 10.67 31.38
CA ILE A 477 -4.12 9.48 31.76
C ILE A 477 -4.86 8.61 32.77
N ASP A 478 -5.57 9.21 33.72
CA ASP A 478 -6.31 8.49 34.77
C ASP A 478 -7.32 7.53 34.13
N VAL A 479 -8.11 8.03 33.17
CA VAL A 479 -9.12 7.24 32.44
C VAL A 479 -8.47 6.10 31.64
N LEU A 480 -7.34 6.38 31.00
CA LEU A 480 -6.68 5.42 30.12
C LEU A 480 -5.93 4.33 30.89
N VAL A 481 -5.57 4.56 32.15
CA VAL A 481 -4.85 3.60 32.99
C VAL A 481 -5.80 2.65 33.73
N ILE A 482 -7.05 3.04 34.01
CA ILE A 482 -8.01 2.24 34.80
C ILE A 482 -8.20 0.81 34.27
N ASN A 483 -8.27 0.63 32.95
CA ASN A 483 -8.45 -0.69 32.33
C ASN A 483 -7.14 -1.34 31.86
N LEU A 484 -6.02 -0.62 31.95
CA LEU A 484 -4.76 -1.05 31.35
C LEU A 484 -4.21 -2.33 32.01
N GLU A 485 -4.40 -2.48 33.32
CA GLU A 485 -3.93 -3.67 34.04
C GLU A 485 -4.70 -4.93 33.60
N GLU A 486 -6.04 -4.84 33.54
CA GLU A 486 -6.89 -5.93 33.08
C GLU A 486 -6.57 -6.30 31.63
N ASP A 487 -6.38 -5.30 30.76
CA ASP A 487 -5.99 -5.49 29.37
C ASP A 487 -4.62 -6.19 29.28
N ILE A 488 -3.61 -5.74 30.04
CA ILE A 488 -2.29 -6.39 30.06
C ILE A 488 -2.42 -7.85 30.48
N ASN A 489 -3.16 -8.13 31.56
CA ASN A 489 -3.30 -9.48 32.08
C ASN A 489 -4.03 -10.40 31.10
N ASN A 490 -5.12 -9.92 30.49
CA ASN A 490 -5.89 -10.68 29.49
C ASN A 490 -5.06 -11.01 28.25
N ASN A 491 -4.31 -10.03 27.71
CA ASN A 491 -3.46 -10.23 26.55
C ASN A 491 -2.30 -11.18 26.85
N ILE A 492 -1.62 -11.03 28.00
CA ILE A 492 -0.55 -11.94 28.43
C ILE A 492 -1.08 -13.37 28.58
N SER A 493 -2.24 -13.54 29.21
CA SER A 493 -2.84 -14.85 29.45
C SER A 493 -3.18 -15.56 28.14
N ARG A 494 -3.80 -14.86 27.19
CA ARG A 494 -4.13 -15.42 25.86
C ARG A 494 -2.89 -15.83 25.07
N VAL A 495 -1.88 -14.97 25.01
CA VAL A 495 -0.63 -15.28 24.29
C VAL A 495 0.12 -16.42 24.97
N THR A 496 0.14 -16.45 26.30
CA THR A 496 0.73 -17.55 27.08
C THR A 496 0.03 -18.88 26.82
N GLU A 497 -1.31 -18.89 26.86
CA GLU A 497 -2.10 -20.09 26.57
C GLU A 497 -1.83 -20.61 25.15
N PHE A 498 -1.78 -19.70 24.18
CA PHE A 498 -1.44 -20.03 22.80
C PHE A 498 -0.04 -20.65 22.68
N LEU A 499 0.97 -20.00 23.27
CA LEU A 499 2.34 -20.51 23.26
C LEU A 499 2.45 -21.86 23.94
N ASN A 500 1.75 -22.08 25.07
CA ASN A 500 1.73 -23.36 25.75
C ASN A 500 1.14 -24.49 24.88
N ARG A 501 0.16 -24.20 24.02
CA ARG A 501 -0.35 -25.18 23.04
C ARG A 501 0.67 -25.52 21.95
N ILE A 502 1.50 -24.57 21.54
CA ILE A 502 2.60 -24.80 20.59
C ILE A 502 3.75 -25.56 21.25
N PHE A 503 4.13 -25.16 22.46
CA PHE A 503 5.27 -25.67 23.20
C PHE A 503 5.04 -27.04 23.84
N SER A 504 3.80 -27.35 24.24
CA SER A 504 3.43 -28.69 24.74
C SER A 504 3.63 -29.79 23.69
N LYS A 505 3.62 -29.46 22.39
CA LYS A 505 3.99 -30.41 21.32
C LYS A 505 5.49 -30.73 21.28
N ASN A 506 6.31 -29.95 21.99
CA ASN A 506 7.77 -29.99 21.94
C ASN A 506 8.42 -30.17 23.34
N ASP A 507 7.65 -30.49 24.39
CA ASP A 507 8.11 -30.58 25.80
C ASP A 507 8.82 -29.31 26.29
N ILE A 508 8.35 -28.13 25.87
CA ILE A 508 8.96 -26.84 26.23
C ILE A 508 8.14 -26.12 27.31
N ASP A 509 8.82 -25.63 28.34
CA ASP A 509 8.23 -24.82 29.41
C ASP A 509 8.47 -23.32 29.13
N LEU A 510 7.38 -22.59 28.86
CA LEU A 510 7.44 -21.15 28.61
C LEU A 510 8.07 -20.40 29.77
N ASP A 511 7.82 -20.77 31.02
CA ASP A 511 8.24 -19.99 32.21
C ASP A 511 9.76 -19.91 32.35
N THR A 512 10.47 -20.94 31.86
CA THR A 512 11.94 -20.99 31.88
C THR A 512 12.61 -20.20 30.75
N TYR A 513 11.85 -19.75 29.74
CA TYR A 513 12.40 -19.12 28.55
C TYR A 513 12.55 -17.61 28.72
N ASN A 514 13.72 -17.10 28.33
CA ASN A 514 13.97 -15.67 28.20
C ASN A 514 13.65 -15.20 26.77
N PRO A 515 13.62 -13.87 26.50
CA PRO A 515 13.26 -13.35 25.18
C PRO A 515 14.14 -13.89 24.03
N LYS A 516 15.43 -14.17 24.28
CA LYS A 516 16.35 -14.72 23.27
C LYS A 516 16.01 -16.17 22.94
N THR A 517 15.64 -16.97 23.95
CA THR A 517 15.30 -18.37 23.74
C THR A 517 14.00 -18.51 22.94
N ILE A 518 12.98 -17.68 23.22
CA ILE A 518 11.74 -17.63 22.42
C ILE A 518 12.05 -17.24 20.98
N LYS A 519 12.89 -16.21 20.78
CA LYS A 519 13.33 -15.80 19.45
C LYS A 519 13.98 -16.94 18.67
N SER A 520 14.99 -17.57 19.28
CA SER A 520 15.74 -18.66 18.65
C SER A 520 14.86 -19.86 18.31
N PHE A 521 13.83 -20.14 19.12
CA PHE A 521 12.88 -21.20 18.83
C PHE A 521 12.09 -20.95 17.54
N PHE A 522 11.60 -19.72 17.32
CA PHE A 522 10.83 -19.35 16.13
C PHE A 522 11.68 -18.93 14.93
N GLU A 523 13.00 -18.78 15.09
CA GLU A 523 13.94 -18.68 13.96
C GLU A 523 14.09 -20.02 13.21
N ASN A 524 13.75 -21.15 13.84
CA ASN A 524 13.65 -22.42 13.16
C ASN A 524 12.50 -22.42 12.13
N ALA A 525 12.78 -22.84 10.89
CA ALA A 525 11.82 -22.79 9.78
C ALA A 525 10.51 -23.56 10.06
N GLU A 526 10.57 -24.73 10.71
CA GLU A 526 9.39 -25.53 11.01
C GLU A 526 8.49 -24.83 12.05
N ASN A 527 9.10 -24.28 13.10
CA ASN A 527 8.38 -23.53 14.13
C ASN A 527 7.84 -22.19 13.62
N ASN A 528 8.56 -21.54 12.70
CA ASN A 528 8.11 -20.32 12.05
C ASN A 528 6.87 -20.58 11.18
N ILE A 529 6.84 -21.69 10.42
CA ILE A 529 5.66 -22.09 9.65
C ILE A 529 4.46 -22.31 10.59
N LEU A 530 4.67 -23.01 11.71
CA LEU A 530 3.62 -23.23 12.70
C LEU A 530 3.11 -21.91 13.29
N LEU A 531 4.03 -21.02 13.69
CA LEU A 531 3.66 -19.69 14.20
C LEU A 531 2.90 -18.90 13.15
N LYS A 532 3.40 -18.78 11.92
CA LYS A 532 2.74 -18.03 10.84
C LYS A 532 1.34 -18.57 10.50
N SER A 533 1.14 -19.88 10.62
CA SER A 533 -0.16 -20.49 10.36
C SER A 533 -1.23 -20.14 11.40
N GLU A 534 -0.85 -19.69 12.60
CA GLU A 534 -1.79 -19.44 13.71
C GLU A 534 -1.65 -18.05 14.36
N ILE A 535 -0.59 -17.28 14.07
CA ILE A 535 -0.29 -15.97 14.69
C ILE A 535 -1.41 -14.94 14.44
N PHE A 536 -2.17 -15.09 13.35
CA PHE A 536 -3.32 -14.24 13.07
C PHE A 536 -4.41 -14.32 14.16
N LEU A 537 -4.46 -15.42 14.94
CA LEU A 537 -5.40 -15.61 16.05
C LEU A 537 -5.07 -14.76 17.28
N ILE A 538 -3.80 -14.38 17.45
CA ILE A 538 -3.30 -13.60 18.60
C ILE A 538 -2.54 -12.33 18.19
N GLY A 539 -2.64 -11.94 16.92
CA GLY A 539 -1.83 -10.88 16.35
C GLY A 539 -2.13 -9.49 16.91
N ASN A 540 -3.36 -9.29 17.41
CA ASN A 540 -3.77 -8.06 18.09
C ASN A 540 -3.22 -8.05 19.53
N GLU A 541 -3.32 -9.17 20.23
CA GLU A 541 -2.80 -9.34 21.59
C GLU A 541 -1.28 -9.09 21.64
N ILE A 542 -0.52 -9.64 20.67
CA ILE A 542 0.93 -9.40 20.55
C ILE A 542 1.24 -7.91 20.35
N GLU A 543 0.43 -7.22 19.54
CA GLU A 543 0.60 -5.79 19.27
C GLU A 543 0.35 -4.97 20.54
N THR A 544 -0.76 -5.22 21.25
CA THR A 544 -1.07 -4.58 22.53
C THR A 544 0.02 -4.82 23.58
N ILE A 545 0.55 -6.05 23.67
CA ILE A 545 1.68 -6.37 24.58
C ILE A 545 2.91 -5.53 24.23
N SER A 546 3.27 -5.42 22.95
CA SER A 546 4.41 -4.62 22.51
C SER A 546 4.21 -3.13 22.82
N GLU A 547 2.99 -2.63 22.65
CA GLU A 547 2.62 -1.25 22.97
C GLU A 547 2.69 -0.96 24.47
N CYS A 548 2.19 -1.86 25.31
CA CYS A 548 2.31 -1.78 26.76
C CYS A 548 3.78 -1.82 27.21
N ALA A 549 4.59 -2.71 26.61
CA ALA A 549 6.03 -2.78 26.91
C ALA A 549 6.74 -1.45 26.62
N LEU A 550 6.44 -0.84 25.47
CA LEU A 550 7.00 0.46 25.09
C LEU A 550 6.55 1.57 26.04
N PHE A 551 5.26 1.61 26.39
CA PHE A 551 4.72 2.58 27.34
C PHE A 551 5.41 2.49 28.70
N MET A 552 5.49 1.28 29.28
CA MET A 552 6.10 1.04 30.60
C MET A 552 7.58 1.45 30.63
N LYS A 553 8.30 1.30 29.52
CA LYS A 553 9.69 1.73 29.38
C LYS A 553 9.85 3.26 29.33
N LYS A 554 8.81 3.99 28.92
CA LYS A 554 8.94 5.40 28.48
C LYS A 554 8.14 6.38 29.31
N TYR A 555 7.08 5.97 30.01
CA TYR A 555 6.20 6.90 30.73
C TYR A 555 6.98 7.76 31.72
N LYS A 556 7.92 7.19 32.50
CA LYS A 556 8.74 7.95 33.47
C LYS A 556 9.57 9.07 32.83
N LYS A 557 10.00 8.89 31.58
CA LYS A 557 10.81 9.88 30.84
C LYS A 557 9.96 11.09 30.41
N TRP A 558 8.72 10.81 30.02
CA TRP A 558 7.86 11.74 29.28
C TRP A 558 6.73 12.35 30.12
N LEU A 559 6.18 11.60 31.07
CA LEU A 559 5.10 12.02 31.96
C LEU A 559 5.66 12.46 33.30
N THR A 560 5.95 13.75 33.43
CA THR A 560 6.38 14.37 34.69
C THR A 560 5.17 14.92 35.43
N GLY A 561 5.17 14.84 36.76
CA GLY A 561 4.10 15.42 37.60
C GLY A 561 2.82 14.59 37.67
N LEU A 562 2.91 13.28 37.46
CA LEU A 562 1.79 12.36 37.69
C LEU A 562 1.30 12.45 39.14
N GLU A 563 -0.02 12.33 39.34
CA GLU A 563 -0.60 12.15 40.67
C GLU A 563 -0.02 10.89 41.34
N GLN A 564 0.14 10.93 42.66
CA GLN A 564 0.84 9.87 43.40
C GLN A 564 0.18 8.49 43.21
N ASP A 565 -1.15 8.45 43.16
CA ASP A 565 -1.92 7.22 42.98
C ASP A 565 -1.69 6.61 41.60
N ILE A 566 -1.75 7.42 40.54
CA ILE A 566 -1.49 6.98 39.16
C ILE A 566 -0.03 6.52 39.00
N ALA A 567 0.92 7.28 39.57
CA ALA A 567 2.32 6.90 39.55
C ALA A 567 2.54 5.54 40.23
N TRP A 568 1.90 5.30 41.38
CA TRP A 568 1.96 4.04 42.09
C TRP A 568 1.37 2.88 41.27
N ILE A 569 0.19 3.06 40.65
CA ILE A 569 -0.44 2.06 39.77
C ILE A 569 0.50 1.67 38.61
N LEU A 570 1.09 2.66 37.94
CA LEU A 570 2.04 2.40 36.83
C LEU A 570 3.34 1.74 37.29
N GLU A 571 3.80 2.04 38.50
CA GLU A 571 4.97 1.37 39.09
C GLU A 571 4.69 -0.08 39.47
N ASP A 572 3.53 -0.35 40.05
CA ASP A 572 3.10 -1.71 40.39
C ASP A 572 2.92 -2.56 39.13
N MET A 573 2.21 -2.04 38.12
CA MET A 573 2.10 -2.71 36.82
C MET A 573 3.46 -2.97 36.17
N SER A 574 4.37 -1.98 36.21
CA SER A 574 5.71 -2.17 35.67
C SER A 574 6.46 -3.28 36.42
N LYS A 575 6.34 -3.36 37.74
CA LYS A 575 6.97 -4.41 38.55
C LYS A 575 6.38 -5.79 38.25
N ASN A 576 5.06 -5.89 38.11
CA ASN A 576 4.36 -7.16 37.96
C ASN A 576 4.43 -7.72 36.53
N TYR A 577 4.37 -6.86 35.51
CA TYR A 577 4.21 -7.31 34.12
C TYR A 577 5.41 -7.06 33.20
N SER A 578 6.39 -6.21 33.55
CA SER A 578 7.49 -5.86 32.61
C SER A 578 8.29 -7.06 32.11
N SER A 579 8.49 -8.08 32.94
CA SER A 579 9.19 -9.31 32.53
C SER A 579 8.43 -10.01 31.40
N ASN A 580 7.13 -10.25 31.60
CA ASN A 580 6.26 -10.91 30.63
C ASN A 580 6.06 -10.07 29.37
N LEU A 581 5.86 -8.77 29.51
CA LEU A 581 5.71 -7.85 28.37
C LEU A 581 6.96 -7.87 27.46
N ASN A 582 8.15 -7.73 28.04
CA ASN A 582 9.40 -7.78 27.27
C ASN A 582 9.63 -9.15 26.63
N LYS A 583 9.31 -10.23 27.36
CA LYS A 583 9.44 -11.62 26.89
C LYS A 583 8.55 -11.90 25.69
N LEU A 584 7.28 -11.50 25.75
CA LEU A 584 6.28 -11.79 24.72
C LEU A 584 6.34 -10.81 23.53
N SER A 585 6.80 -9.56 23.72
CA SER A 585 6.93 -8.58 22.63
C SER A 585 7.86 -9.01 21.49
N VAL A 586 8.74 -9.98 21.73
CA VAL A 586 9.65 -10.53 20.71
C VAL A 586 8.88 -11.18 19.55
N LEU A 587 7.68 -11.69 19.81
CA LEU A 587 6.84 -12.34 18.80
C LEU A 587 6.41 -11.38 17.68
N LEU A 588 6.42 -10.06 17.92
CA LEU A 588 6.06 -9.07 16.92
C LEU A 588 6.98 -9.15 15.67
N GLN A 589 8.23 -9.59 15.84
CA GLN A 589 9.19 -9.76 14.74
C GLN A 589 8.82 -10.85 13.73
N PHE A 590 7.85 -11.72 14.08
CA PHE A 590 7.41 -12.84 13.25
C PHE A 590 6.01 -12.62 12.64
N LYS A 591 5.43 -11.43 12.82
CA LYS A 591 4.11 -11.04 12.27
C LYS A 591 4.17 -10.76 10.75
N GLU A 592 5.35 -10.42 10.22
CA GLU A 592 5.67 -10.26 8.79
C GLU A 592 6.03 -11.61 8.15
#